data_AF-A0A239GQB4-F1
#
_entry.id   AF-A0A239GQB4-F1
#
_cell.length_a   1.000
_cell.length_b   1.000
_cell.length_c   1.000
_cell.angle_alpha   90.00
_cell.angle_beta   90.00
_cell.angle_gamma   90.00
#
_symmetry.space_group_name_H-M   'P 1'
#
loop_
_entity.id
_entity.type
_entity.pdbx_description
1 polymer ?
#
loop_
_entity_poly.entity_id
_entity_poly.type
_entity_poly.pdbx_seq_one_letter_code
_entity_poly.pdbx_strand_id
1 'polypeptide(L)'
;MFRALTLAALLATPAFADEVWDSDIGAFVYEEETDGAAVFSFRNFDGYQATLVIPGLAGNFDNRGVHEAFWIGKGPGYCLGSMSYNAQPNNQWGRALLQFDKPNYPTSFTLLMGDCFDPLSYSVRAIIR
;
A
#
# COMPACT_ATOMS: atom_id res chain seq x y z
N MET A 1 29.67 25.40 38.01
CA MET A 1 29.41 24.00 37.60
C MET A 1 28.08 23.98 36.85
N PHE A 2 28.09 24.02 35.53
CA PHE A 2 26.87 23.92 34.72
C PHE A 2 26.81 22.51 34.12
N ARG A 3 25.86 21.69 34.61
CA ARG A 3 25.53 20.40 34.00
C ARG A 3 24.71 20.66 32.74
N ALA A 4 25.29 20.40 31.57
CA ALA A 4 24.55 20.36 30.32
C ALA A 4 23.62 19.15 30.34
N LEU A 5 22.30 19.40 30.34
CA LEU A 5 21.28 18.38 30.08
C LEU A 5 21.20 18.22 28.56
N THR A 6 21.81 17.18 28.00
CA THR A 6 21.64 16.80 26.61
C THR A 6 20.27 16.13 26.46
N LEU A 7 19.29 16.89 25.98
CA LEU A 7 17.97 16.39 25.63
C LEU A 7 18.07 15.69 24.27
N ALA A 8 18.20 14.36 24.26
CA ALA A 8 18.14 13.57 23.05
C ALA A 8 16.68 13.56 22.55
N ALA A 9 16.37 14.41 21.57
CA ALA A 9 15.11 14.36 20.84
C ALA A 9 15.08 13.05 20.04
N LEU A 10 14.32 12.06 20.52
CA LEU A 10 13.92 10.91 19.73
C LEU A 10 13.09 11.42 18.55
N LEU A 11 13.67 11.42 17.35
CA LEU A 11 12.94 11.62 16.11
C LEU A 11 11.97 10.43 15.98
N ALA A 12 10.70 10.65 16.29
CA ALA A 12 9.65 9.67 16.07
C ALA A 12 9.45 9.52 14.55
N THR A 13 10.17 8.59 13.95
CA THR A 13 9.84 8.12 12.60
C THR A 13 8.52 7.35 12.69
N PRO A 14 7.51 7.65 11.86
CA PRO A 14 6.28 6.87 11.83
C PRO A 14 6.65 5.40 11.58
N ALA A 15 6.16 4.48 12.42
CA ALA A 15 6.38 3.06 12.16
C ALA A 15 5.41 2.61 11.07
N PHE A 16 5.87 1.76 10.14
CA PHE A 16 5.07 1.30 9.00
C PHE A 16 3.72 0.71 9.43
N ALA A 17 3.69 -0.06 10.51
CA ALA A 17 2.47 -0.67 11.05
C ALA A 17 1.47 0.32 11.67
N ASP A 18 1.83 1.60 11.84
CA ASP A 18 0.94 2.62 12.40
C ASP A 18 -0.04 3.17 11.34
N GLU A 19 0.17 2.86 10.05
CA GLU A 19 -0.77 3.25 8.99
C GLU A 19 -1.76 2.13 8.66
N VAL A 20 -2.99 2.31 9.13
CA VAL A 20 -4.12 1.42 8.85
C VAL A 20 -5.27 2.25 8.30
N TRP A 21 -5.88 1.78 7.22
CA TRP A 21 -7.06 2.40 6.63
C TRP A 21 -8.24 1.44 6.62
N ASP A 22 -9.42 1.94 6.96
CA ASP A 22 -10.68 1.20 6.91
C ASP A 22 -11.39 1.42 5.57
N SER A 23 -11.90 0.36 4.96
CA SER A 23 -12.68 0.39 3.70
C SER A 23 -13.86 -0.59 3.72
N ASP A 24 -14.67 -0.57 2.67
CA ASP A 24 -15.80 -1.49 2.47
C ASP A 24 -15.38 -2.95 2.20
N ILE A 25 -14.14 -3.18 1.76
CA ILE A 25 -13.56 -4.52 1.58
C ILE A 25 -12.66 -4.97 2.74
N GLY A 26 -12.58 -4.16 3.81
CA GLY A 26 -11.77 -4.43 4.99
C GLY A 26 -10.62 -3.44 5.16
N ALA A 27 -9.67 -3.77 6.03
CA ALA A 27 -8.54 -2.90 6.31
C ALA A 27 -7.45 -3.02 5.25
N PHE A 28 -6.82 -1.89 4.93
CA PHE A 28 -5.51 -1.82 4.31
C PHE A 28 -4.49 -1.54 5.41
N VAL A 29 -3.37 -2.26 5.40
CA VAL A 29 -2.30 -2.10 6.40
C VAL A 29 -0.99 -1.87 5.66
N TYR A 30 -0.25 -0.82 6.03
CA TYR A 30 1.13 -0.63 5.56
C TYR A 30 2.04 -1.60 6.32
N GLU A 31 2.59 -2.59 5.61
CA GLU A 31 3.35 -3.67 6.24
C GLU A 31 4.85 -3.37 6.26
N GLU A 32 5.40 -3.11 5.08
CA GLU A 32 6.84 -3.04 4.88
C GLU A 32 7.20 -2.21 3.64
N GLU A 33 8.50 -2.00 3.48
CA GLU A 33 9.09 -1.44 2.27
C GLU A 33 10.14 -2.40 1.73
N THR A 34 10.11 -2.65 0.42
CA THR A 34 11.07 -3.52 -0.26
C THR A 34 11.40 -2.97 -1.63
N ASP A 35 12.68 -2.95 -1.99
CA ASP A 35 13.16 -2.51 -3.32
C ASP A 35 12.60 -1.14 -3.78
N GLY A 36 12.39 -0.21 -2.83
CA GLY A 36 11.84 1.12 -3.11
C GLY A 36 10.32 1.17 -3.32
N ALA A 37 9.61 0.07 -3.09
CA ALA A 37 8.16 0.01 -3.07
C ALA A 37 7.63 -0.04 -1.63
N ALA A 38 6.50 0.64 -1.40
CA ALA A 38 5.68 0.42 -0.21
C ALA A 38 4.74 -0.78 -0.45
N VAL A 39 4.49 -1.55 0.59
CA VAL A 39 3.72 -2.81 0.50
C VAL A 39 2.55 -2.75 1.46
N PHE A 40 1.34 -2.79 0.93
CA PHE A 40 0.12 -2.85 1.75
C PHE A 40 -0.51 -4.24 1.69
N SER A 41 -1.03 -4.73 2.81
CA SER A 41 -1.89 -5.92 2.85
C SER A 41 -3.36 -5.51 2.88
N PHE A 42 -4.23 -6.28 2.22
CA PHE A 42 -5.69 -6.08 2.23
C PHE A 42 -6.44 -7.36 1.83
N ARG A 43 -7.78 -7.30 1.86
CA ARG A 43 -8.67 -8.31 1.27
C ARG A 43 -9.24 -7.79 -0.04
N ASN A 44 -9.15 -8.58 -1.10
CA ASN A 44 -9.75 -8.22 -2.38
C ASN A 44 -11.27 -8.49 -2.39
N PHE A 45 -11.98 -8.02 -3.42
CA PHE A 45 -13.44 -8.15 -3.54
C PHE A 45 -13.95 -9.59 -3.53
N ASP A 46 -13.11 -10.55 -3.91
CA ASP A 46 -13.39 -11.98 -3.87
C ASP A 46 -13.17 -12.61 -2.48
N GLY A 47 -12.74 -11.81 -1.50
CA GLY A 47 -12.50 -12.21 -0.12
C GLY A 47 -11.15 -12.89 0.13
N TYR A 48 -10.28 -13.01 -0.87
CA TYR A 48 -8.92 -13.51 -0.66
C TYR A 48 -7.97 -12.40 -0.21
N GLN A 49 -6.92 -12.78 0.54
CA GLN A 49 -5.84 -11.86 0.87
C GLN A 49 -5.13 -11.40 -0.40
N ALA A 50 -4.75 -10.14 -0.44
CA ALA A 50 -3.96 -9.55 -1.50
C ALA A 50 -2.90 -8.61 -0.93
N THR A 51 -1.87 -8.40 -1.75
CA THR A 51 -0.78 -7.47 -1.49
C THR A 51 -0.79 -6.40 -2.55
N LEU A 52 -0.77 -5.14 -2.15
CA LEU A 52 -0.61 -4.00 -3.04
C LEU A 52 0.86 -3.55 -2.98
N VAL A 53 1.53 -3.56 -4.12
CA VAL A 53 2.93 -3.15 -4.27
C VAL A 53 2.95 -1.80 -4.98
N ILE A 54 3.54 -0.80 -4.34
CA ILE A 54 3.47 0.61 -4.76
C ILE A 54 4.90 1.15 -4.97
N PRO A 55 5.46 0.99 -6.18
CA PRO A 55 6.79 1.50 -6.49
C PRO A 55 6.92 3.01 -6.26
N GLY A 56 8.04 3.44 -5.69
CA GLY A 56 8.37 4.84 -5.47
C GLY A 56 7.65 5.52 -4.30
N LEU A 57 6.87 4.76 -3.51
CA LEU A 57 6.25 5.28 -2.29
C LEU A 57 7.11 5.03 -1.02
N ALA A 58 8.08 4.11 -1.07
CA ALA A 58 8.92 3.82 0.08
C ALA A 58 9.64 5.07 0.61
N GLY A 59 9.60 5.29 1.92
CA GLY A 59 10.19 6.42 2.63
C GLY A 59 9.54 7.77 2.35
N ASN A 60 8.47 7.83 1.55
CA ASN A 60 7.82 9.08 1.16
C ASN A 60 6.58 9.35 2.03
N PHE A 61 6.74 10.25 2.99
CA PHE A 61 5.67 10.64 3.91
C PHE A 61 5.10 12.04 3.65
N ASP A 62 5.67 12.79 2.71
CA ASP A 62 5.38 14.23 2.53
C ASP A 62 4.95 14.62 1.10
N ASN A 63 5.09 13.73 0.12
CA ASN A 63 4.70 13.98 -1.27
C ASN A 63 4.03 12.75 -1.90
N ARG A 64 2.96 12.26 -1.26
CA ARG A 64 2.34 10.97 -1.58
C ARG A 64 1.36 10.99 -2.76
N GLY A 65 1.26 12.07 -3.54
CA GLY A 65 0.23 12.31 -4.57
C GLY A 65 -0.49 11.10 -5.20
N VAL A 66 -0.07 10.69 -6.40
CA VAL A 66 -0.68 9.59 -7.16
C VAL A 66 0.41 8.59 -7.53
N HIS A 67 0.13 7.30 -7.34
CA HIS A 67 1.07 6.21 -7.55
C HIS A 67 0.45 5.11 -8.41
N GLU A 68 1.17 4.70 -9.45
CA GLU A 68 0.88 3.43 -10.11
C GLU A 68 1.30 2.28 -9.19
N ALA A 69 0.52 1.22 -9.18
CA ALA A 69 0.71 0.08 -8.32
C ALA A 69 0.27 -1.22 -9.02
N PHE A 70 0.60 -2.33 -8.39
CA PHE A 70 0.08 -3.65 -8.76
C PHE A 70 -0.46 -4.33 -7.53
N TRP A 71 -1.57 -5.05 -7.68
CA TRP A 71 -2.08 -5.90 -6.63
C TRP A 71 -1.85 -7.37 -7.00
N ILE A 72 -1.47 -8.20 -6.03
CA ILE A 72 -1.24 -9.63 -6.18
C ILE A 72 -2.08 -10.36 -5.13
N GLY A 73 -3.07 -11.14 -5.57
CA GLY A 73 -3.95 -11.90 -4.70
C GLY A 73 -3.36 -13.24 -4.25
N LYS A 74 -4.11 -13.98 -3.44
CA LYS A 74 -3.80 -15.36 -2.98
C LYS A 74 -4.93 -16.36 -3.28
N GLY A 75 -5.93 -15.95 -4.04
CA GLY A 75 -7.04 -16.77 -4.51
C GLY A 75 -6.74 -17.47 -5.85
N PRO A 76 -7.76 -18.09 -6.45
CA PRO A 76 -7.66 -18.74 -7.75
C PRO A 76 -7.24 -17.74 -8.84
N GLY A 77 -6.19 -18.08 -9.60
CA GLY A 77 -5.69 -17.25 -10.70
C GLY A 77 -6.54 -17.29 -11.96
N TYR A 78 -6.56 -16.18 -12.69
CA TYR A 78 -7.31 -16.01 -13.95
C TYR A 78 -6.51 -15.29 -15.04
N CYS A 79 -5.39 -14.65 -14.69
CA CYS A 79 -4.49 -14.06 -15.67
C CYS A 79 -3.71 -15.13 -16.43
N LEU A 80 -3.54 -14.91 -17.73
CA LEU A 80 -2.69 -15.77 -18.58
C LEU A 80 -1.20 -15.67 -18.17
N GLY A 81 -0.75 -14.47 -17.79
CA GLY A 81 0.60 -14.23 -17.27
C GLY A 81 0.64 -14.33 -15.75
N SER A 82 1.78 -14.78 -15.21
CA SER A 82 2.05 -14.75 -13.78
C SER A 82 2.83 -13.49 -13.39
N MET A 83 2.44 -12.85 -12.30
CA MET A 83 3.24 -11.82 -11.63
C MET A 83 3.90 -12.42 -10.39
N SER A 84 5.18 -12.13 -10.18
CA SER A 84 5.90 -12.61 -9.00
C SER A 84 6.17 -11.48 -8.03
N TYR A 85 5.82 -11.70 -6.76
CA TYR A 85 6.24 -10.87 -5.62
C TYR A 85 6.91 -11.79 -4.60
N ASN A 86 8.07 -11.39 -4.06
CA ASN A 86 8.87 -12.21 -3.15
C ASN A 86 9.13 -13.65 -3.64
N ALA A 87 9.46 -13.78 -4.93
CA ALA A 87 9.70 -15.06 -5.62
C ALA A 87 8.51 -16.03 -5.64
N GLN A 88 7.30 -15.56 -5.34
CA GLN A 88 6.06 -16.34 -5.45
C GLN A 88 5.28 -15.90 -6.68
N PRO A 89 5.25 -16.69 -7.77
CA PRO A 89 4.43 -16.39 -8.92
C PRO A 89 2.94 -16.59 -8.60
N ASN A 90 2.10 -15.66 -9.04
CA ASN A 90 0.65 -15.77 -8.97
C ASN A 90 0.00 -15.30 -10.28
N ASN A 91 -1.07 -15.99 -10.67
CA ASN A 91 -1.90 -15.65 -11.83
C ASN A 91 -3.17 -14.87 -11.41
N GLN A 92 -3.28 -14.49 -10.14
CA GLN A 92 -4.29 -13.59 -9.61
C GLN A 92 -3.63 -12.25 -9.28
N TRP A 93 -3.65 -11.31 -10.22
CA TRP A 93 -3.03 -10.01 -10.05
C TRP A 93 -3.68 -8.99 -10.99
N GLY A 94 -3.35 -7.72 -10.79
CA GLY A 94 -3.74 -6.68 -11.73
C GLY A 94 -3.08 -5.33 -11.48
N ARG A 95 -3.40 -4.37 -12.35
CA ARG A 95 -2.93 -2.99 -12.24
C ARG A 95 -3.75 -2.21 -11.23
N ALA A 96 -3.12 -1.24 -10.60
CA ALA A 96 -3.78 -0.32 -9.70
C ALA A 96 -3.24 1.11 -9.82
N LEU A 97 -4.07 2.06 -9.40
CA LEU A 97 -3.71 3.46 -9.23
C LEU A 97 -4.17 3.91 -7.85
N LEU A 98 -3.22 4.30 -7.01
CA LEU A 98 -3.49 4.80 -5.67
C LEU A 98 -3.37 6.32 -5.67
N GLN A 99 -4.38 7.00 -5.15
CA GLN A 99 -4.37 8.45 -4.99
C GLN A 99 -4.67 8.81 -3.54
N PHE A 100 -3.70 9.45 -2.89
CA PHE A 100 -3.90 10.01 -1.57
C PHE A 100 -4.65 11.35 -1.64
N ASP A 101 -5.44 11.64 -0.62
CA ASP A 101 -6.22 12.90 -0.53
C ASP A 101 -5.33 14.14 -0.34
N LYS A 102 -4.20 13.93 0.33
CA LYS A 102 -3.24 14.95 0.75
C LYS A 102 -1.83 14.41 0.57
N PRO A 103 -0.83 15.29 0.33
CA PRO A 103 0.55 14.86 0.11
C PRO A 103 1.23 14.32 1.37
N ASN A 104 0.85 14.78 2.56
CA ASN A 104 1.50 14.40 3.83
C ASN A 104 0.72 13.32 4.58
N TYR A 105 1.46 12.43 5.23
CA TYR A 105 0.96 11.54 6.26
C TYR A 105 0.48 12.33 7.51
N PRO A 106 -0.61 11.92 8.19
CA PRO A 106 -1.58 10.89 7.82
C PRO A 106 -2.61 11.37 6.78
N THR A 107 -3.02 10.47 5.89
CA THR A 107 -3.93 10.79 4.79
C THR A 107 -4.66 9.56 4.27
N SER A 108 -5.94 9.73 3.92
CA SER A 108 -6.79 8.70 3.30
C SER A 108 -6.45 8.57 1.81
N PHE A 109 -6.91 7.49 1.18
CA PHE A 109 -6.70 7.29 -0.26
C PHE A 109 -7.90 6.66 -0.97
N THR A 110 -7.91 6.81 -2.29
CA THR A 110 -8.75 6.04 -3.20
C THR A 110 -7.85 5.13 -4.03
N LEU A 111 -8.23 3.86 -4.15
CA LEU A 111 -7.55 2.86 -4.95
C LEU A 111 -8.45 2.47 -6.13
N LEU A 112 -7.94 2.65 -7.35
CA LEU A 112 -8.54 2.10 -8.56
C LEU A 112 -7.80 0.83 -8.94
N MET A 113 -8.51 -0.23 -9.32
CA MET A 113 -7.92 -1.51 -9.69
C MET A 113 -8.53 -2.05 -10.98
N GLY A 114 -7.75 -2.82 -11.72
CA GLY A 114 -8.20 -3.66 -12.83
C GLY A 114 -7.54 -5.02 -12.74
N ASP A 115 -8.07 -5.98 -13.50
CA ASP A 115 -7.58 -7.36 -13.56
C ASP A 115 -6.51 -7.51 -14.64
N CYS A 116 -5.40 -8.17 -14.33
CA CYS A 116 -4.30 -8.39 -15.28
C CYS A 116 -3.86 -7.06 -15.95
N PHE A 117 -4.10 -6.92 -17.27
CA PHE A 117 -3.87 -5.69 -18.03
C PHE A 117 -5.15 -4.96 -18.46
N ASP A 118 -6.31 -5.41 -17.98
CA ASP A 118 -7.59 -4.80 -18.31
C ASP A 118 -7.72 -3.39 -17.70
N PRO A 119 -8.63 -2.56 -18.22
CA PRO A 119 -8.89 -1.23 -17.66
C PRO A 119 -9.24 -1.26 -16.17
N LEU A 120 -8.90 -0.19 -15.46
CA LEU A 120 -9.28 -0.03 -14.06
C LEU A 120 -10.80 0.12 -13.97
N SER A 121 -11.47 -0.84 -13.32
CA SER A 121 -12.93 -0.98 -13.26
C SER A 121 -13.46 -1.06 -11.83
N TYR A 122 -12.59 -1.29 -10.84
CA TYR A 122 -12.92 -1.32 -9.43
C TYR A 122 -12.42 -0.05 -8.74
N SER A 123 -13.16 0.41 -7.73
CA SER A 123 -12.77 1.54 -6.90
C SER A 123 -13.00 1.20 -5.44
N VAL A 124 -12.01 1.48 -4.59
CA VAL A 124 -12.06 1.28 -3.15
C VAL A 124 -11.69 2.59 -2.47
N ARG A 125 -12.47 2.98 -1.47
CA ARG A 125 -12.18 4.15 -0.64
C ARG A 125 -11.65 3.69 0.72
N ALA A 126 -10.44 4.09 1.07
CA ALA A 126 -9.80 3.72 2.33
C ALA A 126 -9.58 4.96 3.20
N ILE A 127 -10.17 4.97 4.39
CA ILE A 127 -10.15 6.09 5.34
C ILE A 127 -9.12 5.79 6.43
N ILE A 128 -8.18 6.70 6.66
CA ILE A 128 -7.16 6.53 7.69
C ILE A 128 -7.82 6.40 9.07
N ARG A 129 -7.33 5.45 9.88
CA ARG A 129 -7.79 5.19 11.24
C ARG A 129 -7.19 6.16 12.26
#